data_AF-A0A259ESA0-F1
#
_entry.id   AF-A0A259ESA0-F1
#
_cell.length_a   1.000
_cell.length_b   1.000
_cell.length_c   1.000
_cell.angle_alpha   90.00
_cell.angle_beta   90.00
_cell.angle_gamma   90.00
#
_symmetry.space_group_name_H-M   'P 1'
#
loop_
_entity.id
_entity.type
_entity.pdbx_description
1 polymer ?
#
loop_
_entity_poly.entity_id
_entity_poly.type
_entity_poly.pdbx_seq_one_letter_code
_entity_poly.pdbx_strand_id
1 'polypeptide(L)'
;MPLVQSAFRAWLKQNPQFDAVSALLPNRSGHAMTRNNVDQRLTLAVAAATETIPALAKRRVSPHTIRHTMAMHLLQAGVDISVIALWLGHESPITTHHYVEADLTMKERALARLHEPEAKIQRYRAPDQLINFLNTPPLCWGTDSALCLKFTFLFCSNRLG
;
A
#
# COMPACT_ATOMS: atom_id res chain seq x y z
N MET A 1 -11.59 21.17 4.33
CA MET A 1 -10.36 21.31 3.50
C MET A 1 -10.44 22.58 2.64
N PRO A 2 -10.32 23.79 3.23
CA PRO A 2 -10.49 25.04 2.50
C PRO A 2 -9.39 25.28 1.44
N LEU A 3 -8.16 24.81 1.67
CA LEU A 3 -7.02 25.01 0.78
C LEU A 3 -7.17 24.34 -0.59
N VAL A 4 -7.67 23.11 -0.61
CA VAL A 4 -7.88 22.37 -1.87
C VAL A 4 -8.97 23.06 -2.70
N GLN A 5 -10.07 23.45 -2.06
CA GLN A 5 -11.16 24.14 -2.73
C GLN A 5 -10.73 25.51 -3.29
N SER A 6 -9.94 26.29 -2.54
CA SER A 6 -9.40 27.56 -3.04
C SER A 6 -8.44 27.36 -4.21
N ALA A 7 -7.60 26.32 -4.17
CA ALA A 7 -6.69 25.98 -5.27
C ALA A 7 -7.45 25.60 -6.54
N PHE A 8 -8.51 24.78 -6.44
CA PHE A 8 -9.36 24.43 -7.58
C PHE A 8 -10.07 25.65 -8.17
N ARG A 9 -10.62 26.53 -7.33
CA ARG A 9 -11.26 27.76 -7.81
C ARG A 9 -10.27 28.68 -8.51
N ALA A 10 -9.06 28.83 -7.97
CA ALA A 10 -8.00 29.61 -8.60
C ALA A 10 -7.58 29.00 -9.95
N TRP A 11 -7.45 27.68 -10.02
CA TRP A 11 -7.14 26.94 -11.25
C TRP A 11 -8.20 27.16 -12.34
N LEU A 12 -9.49 27.02 -12.01
CA LEU A 12 -10.58 27.27 -12.96
C LEU A 12 -10.64 28.73 -13.41
N LYS A 13 -10.39 29.68 -12.50
CA LYS A 13 -10.34 31.10 -12.85
C LYS A 13 -9.21 31.44 -13.82
N GLN A 14 -8.07 30.76 -13.72
CA GLN A 14 -6.93 30.92 -14.63
C GLN A 14 -7.13 30.21 -15.98
N ASN A 15 -8.09 29.29 -16.06
CA ASN A 15 -8.36 28.51 -17.27
C ASN A 15 -9.83 28.68 -17.70
N PRO A 16 -10.26 29.89 -18.12
CA PRO A 16 -11.65 30.17 -18.49
C PRO A 16 -12.13 29.39 -19.72
N GLN A 17 -11.21 28.79 -20.48
CA GLN A 17 -11.52 27.98 -21.65
C GLN A 17 -12.06 26.58 -21.31
N PHE A 18 -12.00 26.14 -20.05
CA PHE A 18 -12.54 24.83 -19.66
C PHE A 18 -14.07 24.89 -19.56
N ASP A 19 -14.71 23.99 -20.28
CA ASP A 19 -16.15 23.73 -20.20
C ASP A 19 -16.44 22.46 -19.37
N ALA A 20 -17.71 22.05 -19.32
CA ALA A 20 -18.14 20.89 -18.54
C ALA A 20 -17.58 19.55 -19.03
N VAL A 21 -17.13 19.46 -20.28
CA VAL A 21 -16.60 18.22 -20.89
C VAL A 21 -15.07 18.21 -20.95
N SER A 22 -14.43 19.36 -20.73
CA SER A 22 -12.99 19.51 -20.68
C SER A 22 -12.37 18.70 -19.56
N ALA A 23 -11.19 18.12 -19.82
CA ALA A 23 -10.42 17.50 -18.77
C ALA A 23 -9.97 18.57 -17.77
N LEU A 24 -10.38 18.43 -16.50
CA LEU A 24 -10.04 19.38 -15.43
C LEU A 24 -8.54 19.61 -15.28
N LEU A 25 -7.77 18.54 -15.49
CA LEU A 25 -6.32 18.56 -15.49
C LEU A 25 -5.83 18.04 -16.85
N PRO A 26 -5.65 18.93 -17.85
CA PRO A 26 -5.22 18.53 -19.17
C PRO A 26 -3.69 18.36 -19.24
N ASN A 27 -3.27 17.53 -20.19
CA ASN A 27 -1.88 17.46 -20.66
C ASN A 27 -1.62 18.57 -21.69
N ARG A 28 -0.39 18.63 -22.23
CA ARG A 28 0.02 19.63 -23.23
C ARG A 28 -0.83 19.67 -24.50
N SER A 29 -1.52 18.57 -24.81
CA SER A 29 -2.38 18.42 -25.99
C SER A 29 -3.86 18.61 -25.66
N GLY A 30 -4.21 19.11 -24.46
CA GLY A 30 -5.61 19.37 -24.05
C GLY A 30 -6.40 18.16 -23.55
N HIS A 31 -5.83 16.95 -23.61
CA HIS A 31 -6.50 15.72 -23.17
C HIS A 31 -6.23 15.46 -21.69
N ALA A 32 -7.00 14.57 -21.05
CA ALA A 32 -6.76 14.21 -19.65
C ALA A 32 -5.32 13.73 -19.39
N MET A 33 -4.75 14.11 -18.25
CA MET A 33 -3.43 13.63 -17.85
C MET A 33 -3.41 12.10 -17.68
N THR A 34 -2.37 11.48 -18.25
CA THR A 34 -2.08 10.07 -18.00
C THR A 34 -1.28 9.91 -16.71
N ARG A 35 -1.18 8.67 -16.20
CA ARG A 35 -0.33 8.34 -15.04
C ARG A 35 1.12 8.84 -15.20
N ASN A 36 1.69 8.69 -16.39
CA ASN A 36 3.06 9.16 -16.67
C ASN A 36 3.15 10.69 -16.64
N ASN A 37 2.13 11.42 -17.09
CA ASN A 37 2.12 12.87 -16.97
C ASN A 37 2.08 13.31 -15.51
N VAL A 38 1.28 12.64 -14.68
CA VAL A 38 1.25 12.91 -13.23
C VAL A 38 2.61 12.66 -12.59
N ASP A 39 3.27 11.55 -12.92
CA ASP A 39 4.59 11.21 -12.39
C ASP A 39 5.67 12.23 -12.79
N GLN A 40 5.66 12.66 -14.05
CA GLN A 40 6.55 13.72 -14.54
C GLN A 40 6.32 15.04 -13.82
N ARG A 41 5.06 15.48 -13.69
CA ARG A 41 4.70 16.72 -12.98
C ARG A 41 5.10 16.66 -11.51
N LEU A 42 4.95 15.50 -10.88
CA LEU A 42 5.39 15.30 -9.50
C LEU A 42 6.92 15.36 -9.39
N THR A 43 7.65 14.78 -10.33
CA THR A 43 9.12 14.83 -10.36
C THR A 43 9.61 16.28 -10.41
N LEU A 44 9.01 17.11 -11.26
CA LEU A 44 9.32 18.54 -11.34
C LEU A 44 9.00 19.28 -10.03
N ALA A 45 7.86 18.99 -9.41
CA ALA A 45 7.49 19.59 -8.13
C ALA A 45 8.44 19.20 -6.99
N VAL A 46 8.90 17.95 -6.96
CA VAL A 46 9.89 17.46 -5.96
C VAL A 46 11.25 18.11 -6.19
N ALA A 47 11.67 18.28 -7.45
CA ALA A 47 12.91 18.98 -7.77
C ALA A 47 12.87 20.43 -7.26
N ALA A 48 11.80 21.17 -7.53
CA ALA A 48 11.62 22.54 -7.03
C ALA A 48 11.56 22.58 -5.49
N ALA A 49 10.85 21.66 -4.86
CA ALA A 49 10.78 21.58 -3.39
C ALA A 49 12.14 21.25 -2.76
N THR A 50 13.02 20.54 -3.47
CA THR A 50 14.36 20.18 -2.99
C THR A 50 15.25 21.41 -2.80
N GLU A 51 15.01 22.50 -3.54
CA GLU A 51 15.73 23.78 -3.36
C GLU A 51 15.53 24.36 -1.96
N THR A 52 14.37 24.14 -1.35
CA THR A 52 14.05 24.60 0.01
C THR A 52 14.21 23.49 1.05
N ILE A 53 14.02 22.23 0.66
CA ILE A 53 14.10 21.05 1.54
C ILE A 53 15.04 20.01 0.91
N PRO A 54 16.37 20.14 1.10
CA PRO A 54 17.35 19.25 0.47
C PRO A 54 17.19 17.76 0.82
N ALA A 55 16.56 17.45 1.95
CA ALA A 55 16.28 16.07 2.38
C ALA A 55 15.37 15.31 1.40
N LEU A 56 14.56 16.00 0.59
CA LEU A 56 13.69 15.37 -0.40
C LEU A 56 14.47 14.70 -1.53
N ALA A 57 15.68 15.15 -1.85
CA ALA A 57 16.53 14.54 -2.88
C ALA A 57 16.83 13.05 -2.61
N LYS A 58 16.83 12.65 -1.32
CA LYS A 58 17.12 11.27 -0.88
C LYS A 58 15.87 10.41 -0.73
N ARG A 59 14.67 10.96 -0.99
CA ARG A 59 13.40 10.27 -0.78
C ARG A 59 12.79 9.87 -2.12
N ARG A 60 12.26 8.65 -2.19
CA ARG A 60 11.47 8.19 -3.33
C ARG A 60 10.03 8.70 -3.20
N VAL A 61 9.71 9.78 -3.89
CA VAL A 61 8.36 10.38 -3.90
C VAL A 61 7.63 9.95 -5.18
N SER A 62 6.42 9.43 -5.02
CA SER A 62 5.52 9.03 -6.10
C SER A 62 4.06 9.31 -5.70
N PRO A 63 3.09 9.25 -6.64
CA PRO A 63 1.68 9.45 -6.29
C PRO A 63 1.19 8.45 -5.23
N HIS A 64 1.67 7.20 -5.29
CA HIS A 64 1.31 6.18 -4.31
C HIS A 64 1.90 6.44 -2.93
N THR A 65 3.14 6.96 -2.82
CA THR A 65 3.72 7.29 -1.51
C THR A 65 3.00 8.48 -0.87
N ILE A 66 2.62 9.50 -1.67
CA ILE A 66 1.83 10.63 -1.17
C ILE A 66 0.48 10.16 -0.63
N ARG A 67 -0.22 9.30 -1.37
CA ARG A 67 -1.49 8.72 -0.93
C ARG A 67 -1.34 7.92 0.38
N HIS A 68 -0.28 7.10 0.48
CA HIS A 68 -0.01 6.33 1.68
C HIS A 68 0.28 7.24 2.89
N THR A 69 1.11 8.28 2.71
CA THR A 69 1.40 9.25 3.78
C THR A 69 0.15 10.00 4.22
N MET A 70 -0.72 10.40 3.28
CA MET A 70 -2.00 11.05 3.62
C MET A 70 -2.89 10.12 4.43
N ALA A 71 -3.03 8.86 4.02
CA ALA A 71 -3.81 7.88 4.75
C ALA A 71 -3.26 7.63 6.15
N MET A 72 -1.93 7.57 6.29
CA MET A 72 -1.27 7.40 7.58
C MET A 72 -1.51 8.62 8.49
N HIS A 73 -1.37 9.84 7.97
CA HIS A 73 -1.64 11.05 8.76
C HIS A 73 -3.11 11.11 9.25
N LEU A 74 -4.07 10.66 8.42
CA LEU A 74 -5.47 10.58 8.84
C LEU A 74 -5.67 9.56 9.96
N LEU A 75 -5.05 8.37 9.85
CA LEU A 75 -5.15 7.35 10.89
C LEU A 75 -4.51 7.82 12.21
N GLN A 76 -3.34 8.45 12.14
CA GLN A 76 -2.65 9.03 13.31
C GLN A 76 -3.44 10.17 13.97
N ALA A 77 -4.21 10.93 13.17
CA ALA A 77 -5.14 11.93 13.69
C ALA A 77 -6.40 11.33 14.34
N GLY A 78 -6.52 10.00 14.38
CA GLY A 78 -7.64 9.27 14.99
C GLY A 78 -8.87 9.15 14.09
N VAL A 79 -8.73 9.39 12.78
CA VAL A 79 -9.83 9.14 11.84
C VAL A 79 -10.02 7.64 11.73
N ASP A 80 -11.29 7.21 11.82
CA ASP A 80 -11.66 5.81 11.72
C ASP A 80 -11.20 5.17 10.39
N ILE A 81 -10.73 3.93 10.48
CA ILE A 81 -10.15 3.21 9.35
C ILE A 81 -11.17 2.95 8.24
N SER A 82 -12.44 2.75 8.56
CA SER A 82 -13.50 2.56 7.57
C SER A 82 -13.79 3.87 6.81
N VAL A 83 -13.69 5.02 7.49
CA VAL A 83 -13.78 6.34 6.85
C VAL A 83 -12.60 6.59 5.90
N ILE A 84 -11.38 6.22 6.32
CA ILE A 84 -10.19 6.34 5.47
C ILE A 84 -10.31 5.43 4.24
N ALA A 85 -10.76 4.18 4.41
CA ALA A 85 -10.98 3.25 3.31
C ALA A 85 -12.00 3.79 2.30
N LEU A 86 -13.10 4.38 2.79
CA LEU A 86 -14.12 5.01 1.97
C LEU A 86 -13.57 6.19 1.18
N TRP A 87 -12.82 7.10 1.80
CA TRP A 87 -12.22 8.26 1.13
C TRP A 87 -11.17 7.89 0.09
N LEU A 88 -10.50 6.77 0.31
CA LEU A 88 -9.52 6.23 -0.64
C LEU A 88 -10.20 5.42 -1.76
N GLY A 89 -11.46 5.01 -1.60
CA GLY A 89 -12.18 4.22 -2.60
C GLY A 89 -11.67 2.78 -2.69
N HIS A 90 -11.23 2.20 -1.57
CA HIS A 90 -10.87 0.79 -1.52
C HIS A 90 -12.14 -0.07 -1.44
N GLU A 91 -12.35 -0.96 -2.40
CA GLU A 91 -13.46 -1.94 -2.39
C GLU A 91 -13.29 -2.98 -1.27
N SER A 92 -12.06 -3.21 -0.79
CA SER A 92 -11.75 -4.17 0.27
C SER A 92 -10.94 -3.55 1.44
N PRO A 93 -11.34 -3.79 2.71
CA PRO A 93 -10.62 -3.34 3.90
C PRO A 93 -9.18 -3.87 4.04
N ILE A 94 -8.81 -4.90 3.27
CA ILE A 94 -7.49 -5.57 3.34
C ILE A 94 -6.34 -4.60 3.04
N THR A 95 -6.51 -3.71 2.06
CA THR A 95 -5.49 -2.68 1.74
C THR A 95 -5.37 -1.60 2.81
N THR A 96 -6.38 -1.48 3.68
CA THR A 96 -6.42 -0.49 4.76
C THR A 96 -5.87 -1.07 6.07
N HIS A 97 -5.96 -2.39 6.29
CA HIS A 97 -5.31 -3.07 7.43
C HIS A 97 -3.80 -2.84 7.47
N HIS A 98 -3.15 -2.70 6.32
CA HIS A 98 -1.73 -2.34 6.24
C HIS A 98 -1.38 -1.01 6.94
N TYR A 99 -2.31 -0.07 7.09
CA TYR A 99 -2.04 1.16 7.84
C TYR A 99 -2.01 0.91 9.35
N VAL A 100 -2.88 0.03 9.87
CA VAL A 100 -2.87 -0.41 11.28
C VAL A 100 -1.58 -1.16 11.59
N GLU A 101 -1.13 -2.00 10.65
CA GLU A 101 0.15 -2.70 10.79
C GLU A 101 1.36 -1.76 10.78
N ALA A 102 1.28 -0.66 10.03
CA ALA A 102 2.37 0.31 9.93
C ALA A 102 2.45 1.27 11.14
N ASP A 103 1.37 1.45 11.90
CA ASP A 103 1.35 2.36 13.05
C ASP A 103 1.82 1.68 14.34
N LEU A 104 3.09 1.89 14.68
CA LEU A 104 3.68 1.38 15.92
C LEU A 104 3.02 1.97 17.17
N THR A 105 2.64 3.25 17.16
CA THR A 105 2.03 3.92 18.31
C THR A 105 0.64 3.35 18.59
N MET A 106 -0.11 3.01 17.54
CA MET A 106 -1.42 2.37 17.69
C MET A 106 -1.28 0.93 18.21
N LYS A 107 -0.26 0.19 17.76
CA LYS A 107 0.09 -1.13 18.31
C LYS A 107 0.48 -1.07 19.77
N GLU A 108 1.33 -0.13 20.16
CA GLU A 108 1.72 0.10 21.56
C GLU A 108 0.50 0.43 22.44
N ARG A 109 -0.40 1.31 21.97
CA ARG A 109 -1.64 1.63 22.68
C ARG A 109 -2.57 0.43 22.80
N ALA A 110 -2.67 -0.41 21.77
CA ALA A 110 -3.47 -1.61 21.82
C ALA A 110 -2.87 -2.61 22.82
N LEU A 111 -1.55 -2.84 22.77
CA LEU A 111 -0.83 -3.68 23.73
C LEU A 111 -1.00 -3.19 25.16
N ALA A 112 -0.91 -1.87 25.41
CA ALA A 112 -1.08 -1.29 26.74
C ALA A 112 -2.50 -1.45 27.32
N ARG A 113 -3.51 -1.70 26.48
CA ARG A 113 -4.90 -1.99 26.91
C ARG A 113 -5.16 -3.46 27.15
N LEU A 114 -4.26 -4.34 26.70
CA LEU A 114 -4.36 -5.77 26.93
C LEU A 114 -3.70 -6.09 28.27
N HIS A 115 -4.40 -6.85 29.12
CA HIS A 115 -3.73 -7.49 30.25
C HIS A 115 -2.86 -8.64 29.72
N GLU A 116 -1.72 -8.87 30.36
CA GLU A 116 -0.93 -10.06 30.05
C GLU A 116 -1.82 -11.30 30.23
N PRO A 117 -1.91 -12.17 29.21
CA PRO A 117 -2.69 -13.38 29.38
C PRO A 117 -2.04 -14.21 30.49
N GLU A 118 -2.79 -14.52 31.55
CA GLU A 118 -2.38 -15.50 32.59
C GLU A 118 -2.15 -16.91 32.01
N ALA A 119 -2.40 -17.09 30.71
CA ALA A 119 -2.12 -18.30 29.98
C ALA A 119 -0.61 -18.59 29.99
N LYS A 120 -0.23 -19.67 30.67
CA LYS A 120 1.12 -20.25 30.55
C LYS A 120 1.43 -20.46 29.07
N ILE A 121 2.49 -19.83 28.58
CA ILE A 121 3.02 -20.08 27.24
C ILE A 121 3.45 -21.55 27.21
N GLN A 122 2.59 -22.42 26.70
CA GLN A 122 2.96 -23.80 26.44
C GLN A 122 3.65 -23.85 25.08
N ARG A 123 4.89 -24.35 25.07
CA ARG A 123 5.54 -24.72 23.80
C ARG A 123 4.68 -25.79 23.15
N TYR A 124 4.11 -25.47 21.99
CA TYR A 124 3.38 -26.43 21.19
C TYR A 124 4.27 -27.66 20.92
N ARG A 125 3.85 -28.81 21.42
CA ARG A 125 4.42 -30.11 21.03
C ARG A 125 3.52 -30.69 19.95
N ALA A 126 4.05 -30.77 18.74
CA ALA A 126 3.36 -31.41 17.63
C ALA A 126 3.09 -32.89 17.98
N PRO A 127 1.86 -33.38 17.79
CA PRO A 127 1.56 -34.81 17.92
C PRO A 127 2.39 -35.62 16.93
N ASP A 128 2.73 -36.86 17.31
CA ASP A 128 3.55 -37.75 16.47
C ASP A 128 2.94 -37.98 15.09
N GLN A 129 1.61 -37.96 14.96
CA GLN A 129 0.92 -38.04 13.67
C GLN A 129 1.26 -36.86 12.74
N LEU A 130 1.39 -35.65 13.27
CA LEU A 130 1.74 -34.46 12.50
C LEU A 130 3.22 -34.47 12.11
N ILE A 131 4.11 -34.88 13.03
CA ILE A 131 5.53 -35.05 12.75
C ILE A 131 5.74 -36.15 11.69
N ASN A 132 5.01 -37.26 11.80
CA ASN A 132 5.05 -38.33 10.81
C ASN A 132 4.52 -37.84 9.47
N PHE A 133 3.43 -37.09 9.42
CA PHE A 133 2.93 -36.51 8.16
C PHE A 133 3.96 -35.61 7.48
N LEU A 134 4.65 -34.73 8.23
CA LEU A 134 5.68 -33.83 7.71
C LEU A 134 6.97 -34.57 7.30
N ASN A 135 7.30 -35.66 7.99
CA ASN A 135 8.46 -36.50 7.70
C ASN A 135 8.16 -37.61 6.69
N THR A 136 6.90 -37.80 6.28
CA THR A 136 6.54 -38.75 5.23
C THR A 136 6.92 -38.09 3.91
N PRO A 137 7.96 -38.57 3.20
CA PRO A 137 8.20 -38.10 1.85
C PRO A 137 6.94 -38.38 1.02
N PRO A 138 6.43 -37.42 0.25
CA PRO A 138 5.26 -37.68 -0.58
C PRO A 138 5.55 -38.92 -1.42
N LEU A 139 4.54 -39.80 -1.54
CA LEU A 139 4.55 -41.06 -2.31
C LEU A 139 4.83 -40.88 -3.83
N CYS A 140 5.40 -39.74 -4.23
CA CYS A 140 5.78 -39.39 -5.58
C CYS A 140 7.31 -39.43 -5.76
N TRP A 141 7.96 -40.52 -5.33
CA TRP A 141 9.32 -40.86 -5.77
C TRP A 141 9.41 -42.36 -6.12
N GLY A 142 8.38 -42.86 -6.79
CA GLY A 142 8.46 -44.10 -7.55
C GLY A 142 9.25 -43.86 -8.83
N THR A 143 10.21 -44.73 -9.11
CA THR A 143 11.04 -44.76 -10.30
C THR A 143 10.19 -45.03 -11.55
N ASP A 144 9.59 -43.99 -12.14
CA ASP A 144 9.10 -44.02 -13.52
C ASP A 144 9.20 -42.62 -14.15
N SER A 145 10.16 -42.49 -15.05
CA SER A 145 10.70 -41.26 -15.63
C SER A 145 9.83 -40.66 -16.76
N ALA A 146 8.50 -40.64 -16.63
CA ALA A 146 7.64 -40.09 -17.69
C ALA A 146 6.56 -39.08 -17.23
N LEU A 147 6.35 -38.85 -15.94
CA LEU A 147 5.30 -37.92 -15.46
C LEU A 147 5.82 -36.74 -14.60
N CYS A 148 7.13 -36.62 -14.40
CA CYS A 148 7.76 -35.59 -13.54
C CYS A 148 7.93 -34.19 -14.20
N LEU A 149 7.04 -33.78 -15.11
CA LEU A 149 7.16 -32.50 -15.82
C LEU A 149 5.92 -31.60 -15.81
N LYS A 150 4.93 -31.84 -14.95
CA LYS A 150 3.79 -30.93 -14.83
C LYS A 150 3.52 -30.30 -13.46
N PHE A 151 4.32 -30.59 -12.43
CA PHE A 151 4.08 -30.03 -11.08
C PHE A 151 5.25 -29.25 -10.47
N THR A 152 6.30 -28.95 -11.24
CA THR A 152 7.45 -28.16 -10.76
C THR A 152 7.39 -26.67 -11.15
N PHE A 153 6.28 -26.18 -11.73
CA PHE A 153 6.22 -24.80 -12.24
C PHE A 153 5.38 -23.82 -11.40
N LEU A 154 4.82 -24.20 -10.25
CA LEU A 154 3.94 -23.29 -9.49
C LEU A 154 4.33 -23.01 -8.04
N PHE A 155 5.55 -23.35 -7.59
CA PHE A 155 5.95 -22.98 -6.21
C PHE A 155 7.41 -22.56 -6.00
N CYS A 156 8.16 -22.31 -7.07
CA CYS A 156 9.51 -21.74 -6.97
C CYS A 156 9.69 -20.60 -7.96
N SER A 157 8.99 -19.50 -7.72
CA SER A 157 9.49 -18.18 -8.10
C SER A 157 9.08 -17.15 -7.04
N ASN A 158 10.13 -16.62 -6.41
CA ASN A 158 10.21 -15.33 -5.74
C ASN A 158 9.81 -15.25 -4.27
N ARG A 159 10.60 -15.97 -3.46
CA ARG A 159 11.28 -15.35 -2.32
C ARG A 159 12.76 -15.12 -2.70
N LEU A 160 13.08 -13.83 -2.95
CA LEU A 160 14.37 -13.13 -2.80
C LEU A 160 15.54 -13.45 -3.75
N GLY A 161 15.96 -12.39 -4.46
CA GLY A 161 17.11 -12.30 -5.36
C GLY A 161 16.93 -11.12 -6.30
#